data_AF-B9XK94-F1
#
_entry.id   AF-B9XK94-F1
#
_cell.length_a   1.000
_cell.length_b   1.000
_cell.length_c   1.000
_cell.angle_alpha   90.00
_cell.angle_beta   90.00
_cell.angle_gamma   90.00
#
_symmetry.space_group_name_H-M   'P 1'
#
loop_
_entity.id
_entity.type
_entity.pdbx_description
1 polymer ?
#
loop_
_entity_poly.entity_id
_entity_poly.type
_entity_poly.pdbx_seq_one_letter_code
_entity_poly.pdbx_strand_id
1 'polypeptide(L)'
;MNTSNKQMKRIVAVGALLAASMVQGVAHEQEPGVEVKPVRAEKLPNVPGKTLTAVTVDYAPGAKSSAHQHAGSVFAYVLSGAIKSEKLGDRTCQGLQGW
;
A
#
# COMPACT_ATOMS: atom_id res chain seq x y z
N MET A 1 51.94 35.08 32.05
CA MET A 1 50.83 35.85 32.64
C MET A 1 50.03 36.56 31.58
N ASN A 2 48.73 36.65 31.85
CA ASN A 2 47.74 37.61 31.40
C ASN A 2 46.78 37.23 30.27
N THR A 3 45.54 37.14 30.74
CA THR A 3 44.25 36.72 30.23
C THR A 3 43.54 37.75 29.36
N SER A 4 42.78 37.21 28.38
CA SER A 4 41.38 37.52 28.08
C SER A 4 41.00 38.84 27.38
N ASN A 5 39.94 38.72 26.56
CA ASN A 5 38.87 39.69 26.20
C ASN A 5 38.78 39.93 24.67
N LYS A 6 37.64 39.91 23.99
CA LYS A 6 36.22 39.78 24.33
C LYS A 6 35.42 39.75 23.00
N GLN A 7 34.22 39.16 23.02
CA GLN A 7 33.07 39.29 22.08
C GLN A 7 33.14 38.45 20.78
N MET A 8 32.55 37.25 20.72
CA MET A 8 31.11 36.90 20.67
C MET A 8 30.42 37.19 19.32
N LYS A 9 30.55 36.19 18.43
CA LYS A 9 29.54 35.59 17.54
C LYS A 9 28.53 36.52 16.86
N ARG A 10 28.84 36.88 15.60
CA ARG A 10 27.85 36.99 14.51
C ARG A 10 27.41 35.57 14.14
N ILE A 11 26.12 35.33 13.85
CA ILE A 11 25.57 34.37 12.85
C ILE A 11 24.05 34.30 13.08
N VAL A 12 23.29 35.05 12.28
CA VAL A 12 22.37 34.58 11.21
C VAL A 12 21.07 33.95 11.74
N ALA A 13 19.96 34.62 11.43
CA ALA A 13 18.60 34.15 11.64
C ALA A 13 18.38 32.83 10.89
N VAL A 14 18.02 31.77 11.62
CA VAL A 14 17.61 30.48 11.04
C VAL A 14 16.12 30.57 10.72
N GLY A 15 15.81 30.55 9.42
CA GLY A 15 14.45 30.51 8.89
C GLY A 15 13.74 29.22 9.29
N ALA A 16 12.49 29.35 9.71
CA ALA A 16 11.61 28.21 9.96
C ALA A 16 11.19 27.58 8.61
N LEU A 17 11.83 26.47 8.23
CA LEU A 17 11.29 25.58 7.20
C LEU A 17 10.19 24.72 7.82
N LEU A 18 8.94 25.03 7.51
CA LEU A 18 7.80 24.13 7.70
C LEU A 18 7.89 23.01 6.65
N ALA A 19 8.40 21.85 7.04
CA ALA A 19 8.36 20.65 6.22
C ALA A 19 6.94 20.05 6.27
N ALA A 20 6.11 20.38 5.28
CA ALA A 20 4.85 19.69 5.05
C ALA A 20 5.15 18.24 4.65
N SER A 21 4.90 17.31 5.58
CA SER A 21 5.06 15.87 5.34
C SER A 21 3.91 15.41 4.44
N MET A 22 4.18 15.30 3.15
CA MET A 22 3.28 14.71 2.18
C MET A 22 3.26 13.19 2.38
N VAL A 23 2.21 12.67 3.02
CA VAL A 23 1.83 11.26 2.89
C VAL A 23 1.39 11.06 1.45
N GLN A 24 2.28 10.48 0.65
CA GLN A 24 1.94 10.03 -0.70
C GLN A 24 1.25 8.67 -0.55
N GLY A 25 -0.05 8.61 -0.84
CA GLY A 25 -0.73 7.34 -1.08
C GLY A 25 -0.15 6.68 -2.32
N VAL A 26 0.03 5.36 -2.29
CA VAL A 26 0.44 4.60 -3.48
C VAL A 26 -0.71 4.67 -4.49
N ALA A 27 -0.47 5.32 -5.63
CA ALA A 27 -1.42 5.31 -6.74
C ALA A 27 -1.38 3.92 -7.39
N HIS A 28 -2.43 3.12 -7.18
CA HIS A 28 -2.62 1.90 -7.96
C HIS A 28 -3.19 2.30 -9.33
N GLU A 29 -2.57 1.81 -10.40
CA GLU A 29 -3.09 1.97 -11.76
C GLU A 29 -4.50 1.35 -11.81
N GLN A 30 -5.50 2.16 -12.10
CA GLN A 30 -6.89 1.73 -12.00
C GLN A 30 -7.34 1.14 -13.32
N GLU A 31 -7.47 -0.19 -13.34
CA GLU A 31 -8.03 -0.93 -14.48
C GLU A 31 -9.48 -0.49 -14.73
N PRO A 32 -9.93 -0.33 -15.99
CA PRO A 32 -11.29 0.07 -16.30
C PRO A 32 -12.33 -0.85 -15.67
N GLY A 33 -13.26 -0.27 -14.91
CA GLY A 33 -14.32 -1.02 -14.23
C GLY A 33 -13.85 -1.85 -13.03
N VAL A 34 -12.63 -1.63 -12.54
CA VAL A 34 -12.13 -2.21 -11.29
C VAL A 34 -11.92 -1.10 -10.27
N GLU A 35 -12.41 -1.29 -9.05
CA GLU A 35 -12.16 -0.37 -7.94
C GLU A 35 -11.52 -1.13 -6.79
N VAL A 36 -10.35 -0.67 -6.32
CA VAL A 36 -9.62 -1.27 -5.21
C VAL A 36 -9.69 -0.31 -4.03
N LYS A 37 -10.24 -0.77 -2.89
CA LYS A 37 -10.36 0.04 -1.67
C LYS A 37 -9.57 -0.60 -0.52
N PRO A 38 -8.56 0.08 0.04
CA PRO A 38 -7.92 -0.36 1.27
C PRO A 38 -8.92 -0.37 2.44
N VAL A 39 -8.96 -1.48 3.18
CA VAL A 39 -9.77 -1.61 4.41
C VAL A 39 -8.91 -1.38 5.63
N ARG A 40 -7.78 -2.09 5.72
CA ARG A 40 -6.87 -2.02 6.88
C ARG A 40 -5.48 -2.53 6.49
N ALA A 41 -4.45 -1.99 7.14
CA ALA A 41 -3.11 -2.53 7.10
C ALA A 41 -2.58 -2.62 8.54
N GLU A 42 -2.22 -3.81 8.99
CA GLU A 42 -1.81 -4.05 10.37
C GLU A 42 -0.63 -5.00 10.46
N LYS A 43 0.32 -4.70 11.34
CA LYS A 43 1.47 -5.58 11.58
C LYS A 43 0.99 -6.89 12.21
N LEU A 44 1.52 -8.00 11.71
CA LEU A 44 1.20 -9.30 12.30
C LEU A 44 1.95 -9.45 13.64
N PRO A 45 1.25 -9.70 14.75
CA PRO A 45 1.86 -9.69 16.09
C PRO A 45 2.86 -10.83 16.29
N ASN A 46 2.67 -11.95 15.59
CA ASN A 46 3.49 -13.16 15.66
C ASN A 46 4.46 -13.32 14.48
N VAL A 47 4.48 -12.38 13.52
CA VAL A 47 5.39 -12.45 12.36
C VAL A 47 6.10 -11.10 12.18
N PRO A 48 7.27 -10.90 12.82
CA PRO A 48 8.01 -9.65 12.75
C PRO A 48 8.33 -9.22 11.33
N GLY A 49 8.14 -7.93 11.03
CA GLY A 49 8.41 -7.36 9.71
C GLY A 49 7.37 -7.70 8.64
N LYS A 50 6.26 -8.37 8.98
CA LYS A 50 5.14 -8.63 8.07
C LYS A 50 3.90 -7.83 8.47
N THR A 51 3.11 -7.47 7.46
CA THR A 51 1.88 -6.71 7.57
C THR A 51 0.79 -7.47 6.84
N LEU A 52 -0.37 -7.63 7.48
CA LEU A 52 -1.60 -8.04 6.83
C LEU A 52 -2.26 -6.79 6.24
N THR A 53 -2.50 -6.81 4.93
CA THR A 53 -3.24 -5.77 4.24
C THR A 53 -4.54 -6.36 3.73
N ALA A 54 -5.67 -5.79 4.15
CA ALA A 54 -6.99 -6.11 3.67
C ALA A 54 -7.46 -5.03 2.69
N VAL A 55 -7.94 -5.47 1.53
CA VAL A 55 -8.53 -4.63 0.49
C VAL A 55 -9.86 -5.24 0.05
N THR A 56 -10.83 -4.40 -0.33
CA THR A 56 -11.96 -4.85 -1.15
C THR A 56 -11.67 -4.52 -2.60
N VAL A 57 -12.12 -5.39 -3.50
CA VAL A 57 -12.02 -5.16 -4.94
C VAL A 57 -13.39 -5.34 -5.55
N ASP A 58 -13.91 -4.26 -6.12
CA ASP A 58 -15.19 -4.23 -6.82
C ASP A 58 -14.92 -4.34 -8.33
N TYR A 59 -15.53 -5.34 -8.99
CA TYR A 59 -15.45 -5.53 -10.44
C TYR A 59 -16.81 -5.25 -11.08
N ALA A 60 -16.84 -4.36 -12.08
CA ALA A 60 -17.96 -4.26 -12.99
C ALA A 60 -18.10 -5.59 -13.81
N PRO A 61 -19.30 -5.92 -14.32
CA PRO A 61 -19.49 -7.12 -15.13
C PRO A 61 -18.50 -7.19 -16.31
N GLY A 62 -17.72 -8.27 -16.37
CA GLY A 62 -16.71 -8.48 -17.42
C GLY A 62 -15.38 -7.75 -17.23
N ALA A 63 -15.24 -6.92 -16.20
CA ALA A 63 -13.95 -6.32 -15.84
C ALA A 63 -12.97 -7.40 -15.34
N LYS A 64 -11.67 -7.12 -15.50
CA LYS A 64 -10.59 -8.05 -15.12
C LYS A 64 -9.39 -7.26 -14.63
N SER A 65 -8.60 -7.88 -13.76
CA SER A 65 -7.26 -7.38 -13.45
C SER A 65 -6.27 -7.80 -14.53
N SER A 66 -5.30 -6.95 -14.82
CA SER A 66 -4.10 -7.33 -15.59
C SER A 66 -3.31 -8.41 -14.85
N ALA A 67 -2.53 -9.19 -15.58
CA ALA A 67 -1.67 -10.21 -14.99
C ALA A 67 -0.59 -9.54 -14.12
N HIS A 68 -0.55 -9.88 -12.84
CA HIS A 68 0.41 -9.33 -11.88
C HIS A 68 0.84 -10.41 -10.86
N GLN A 69 1.83 -10.06 -10.04
CA GLN A 69 2.37 -10.93 -8.99
C GLN A 69 2.46 -10.17 -7.67
N HIS A 70 2.25 -10.89 -6.57
CA HIS A 70 2.39 -10.34 -5.23
C HIS A 70 3.70 -10.79 -4.60
N ALA A 71 4.36 -9.89 -3.88
CA ALA A 71 5.60 -10.20 -3.13
C ALA A 71 5.36 -11.11 -1.90
N GLY A 72 4.12 -11.47 -1.60
CA GLY A 72 3.73 -12.32 -0.49
C GLY A 72 2.50 -13.15 -0.82
N SER A 73 2.05 -13.95 0.15
CA SER A 73 0.86 -14.79 0.02
C SER A 73 -0.41 -13.95 0.00
N VAL A 74 -1.39 -14.39 -0.80
CA VAL A 74 -2.71 -13.75 -0.91
C VAL A 74 -3.79 -14.77 -0.60
N PHE A 75 -4.79 -14.32 0.15
CA PHE A 75 -6.05 -15.01 0.34
C PHE A 75 -7.17 -14.08 -0.11
N ALA A 76 -8.10 -14.63 -0.89
CA ALA A 76 -9.24 -13.89 -1.41
C ALA A 76 -10.52 -14.69 -1.22
N TYR A 77 -11.62 -13.99 -1.00
CA TYR A 77 -12.96 -14.57 -0.90
C TYR A 77 -13.96 -13.61 -1.54
N VAL A 78 -15.05 -14.17 -2.08
CA VAL A 78 -16.07 -13.39 -2.78
C VAL A 78 -17.14 -12.95 -1.79
N LEU A 79 -17.34 -11.63 -1.66
CA LEU A 79 -18.41 -11.06 -0.83
C LEU A 79 -19.78 -11.17 -1.49
N SER A 80 -19.85 -11.04 -2.82
CA SER A 80 -21.06 -11.15 -3.62
C SER A 80 -20.74 -11.37 -5.10
N GLY A 81 -21.65 -12.00 -5.84
CA GLY A 81 -21.50 -12.26 -7.28
C GLY A 81 -20.68 -13.51 -7.58
N ALA A 82 -19.93 -13.50 -8.69
CA ALA A 82 -19.07 -14.60 -9.11
C ALA A 82 -17.78 -14.08 -9.75
N ILE A 83 -16.64 -14.66 -9.35
CA ILE A 83 -15.32 -14.33 -9.89
C ILE A 83 -14.66 -15.59 -10.42
N LYS A 84 -14.08 -15.49 -11.62
CA LYS A 84 -13.20 -16.50 -12.20
C LYS A 84 -11.76 -16.13 -11.84
N SER A 85 -11.10 -16.97 -11.05
CA SER A 85 -9.68 -16.80 -10.73
C SER A 85 -8.82 -17.60 -11.71
N GLU A 86 -7.72 -17.00 -12.16
CA GLU A 86 -6.72 -17.63 -13.02
C GLU A 86 -5.33 -17.24 -12.52
N LYS A 87 -4.44 -18.22 -12.39
CA LYS A 87 -3.02 -18.00 -12.10
C LYS A 87 -2.20 -18.41 -13.32
N LEU A 88 -1.16 -17.63 -13.63
CA LEU A 88 -0.29 -17.94 -14.75
C LEU A 88 0.34 -19.33 -14.57
N GLY A 89 0.16 -20.21 -15.57
CA GLY A 89 0.65 -21.59 -15.55
C GLY A 89 -0.38 -22.64 -15.12
N ASP A 90 -1.58 -22.25 -14.69
CA ASP A 90 -2.68 -23.18 -14.40
C ASP A 90 -3.81 -22.95 -15.40
N ARG A 91 -4.04 -23.93 -16.27
CA ARG A 91 -5.14 -23.90 -17.25
C ARG A 91 -6.49 -24.25 -16.60
N THR A 92 -6.52 -24.55 -15.30
CA THR A 92 -7.76 -24.79 -14.57
C THR A 92 -8.18 -23.54 -13.82
N CYS A 93 -9.12 -22.80 -14.39
CA CYS A 93 -9.79 -21.74 -13.67
C CYS A 93 -10.77 -22.37 -12.69
N GLN A 94 -10.40 -22.47 -11.43
CA GLN A 94 -11.36 -22.79 -10.38
C GLN A 94 -12.22 -21.54 -10.17
N GLY A 95 -13.43 -21.56 -10.72
CA GLY A 95 -14.45 -20.56 -10.40
C GLY A 95 -14.76 -20.67 -8.91
N LEU A 96 -14.63 -19.57 -8.17
CA LEU A 96 -15.06 -19.50 -6.77
C LEU A 96 -16.59 -19.36 -6.77
N GLN A 97 -17.31 -20.44 -7.08
CA GLN A 97 -18.76 -20.54 -6.96
C GLN A 97 -19.10 -21.21 -5.64
N GLY A 98 -19.52 -20.41 -4.66
CA GLY A 98 -20.21 -20.89 -3.46
C GLY A 98 -19.35 -21.70 -2.49
N TRP A 99 -19.61 -21.48 -1.20
CA TRP A 99 -19.37 -22.50 -0.18
C TRP A 99 -20.65 -23.31 -0.02
#